data_AF-A2EJV2-F1
#
_entry.id   AF-A2EJV2-F1
#
_cell.length_a   1.000
_cell.length_b   1.000
_cell.length_c   1.000
_cell.angle_alpha   90.00
_cell.angle_beta   90.00
_cell.angle_gamma   90.00
#
_symmetry.space_group_name_H-M   'P 1'
#
loop_
_entity.id
_entity.type
_entity.pdbx_description
1 polymer ?
#
loop_
_entity_poly.entity_id
_entity_poly.type
_entity_poly.pdbx_seq_one_letter_code
_entity_poly.pdbx_strand_id
1 'polypeptide(L)'
;MKDDIKLFISFTEREGFSEHRKLKSDFYPPSRFGYTFLELCCYHGSVNCFKFLRTKFNSKITKECLQLSFLGKNPYIINECLKDQKPDYSCMKYAIISHNIDFVCFLVNEYKIEIDLNSCCEYYNLKAFLVYLDRTQDVDECFTYSSSLNLPILCEYLLSHFANINALNRSGNSALHIASEYNFLSITQFLLDHGAFVNIKNHQLPCLLHQEKIIEK
;
A
#
# COMPACT_ATOMS: atom_id res chain seq x y z
N MET A 1 5.61 -6.56 19.69
CA MET A 1 5.33 -6.18 21.10
C MET A 1 3.96 -6.77 21.44
N LYS A 2 3.83 -7.67 22.43
CA LYS A 2 2.57 -8.42 22.69
C LYS A 2 1.63 -7.71 23.69
N ASP A 3 1.74 -6.39 23.80
CA ASP A 3 1.06 -5.56 24.81
C ASP A 3 1.18 -6.04 26.27
N ASP A 4 2.26 -6.76 26.61
CA ASP A 4 2.55 -7.17 27.99
C ASP A 4 3.08 -5.97 28.79
N ILE A 5 2.14 -5.25 29.40
CA ILE A 5 2.45 -4.03 30.15
C ILE A 5 3.33 -4.29 31.38
N LYS A 6 3.21 -5.45 32.05
CA LYS A 6 4.01 -5.74 33.25
C LYS A 6 5.47 -5.92 32.89
N LEU A 7 5.72 -6.71 31.84
CA LEU A 7 7.07 -6.89 31.32
C LEU A 7 7.62 -5.57 30.77
N PHE A 8 6.79 -4.77 30.11
CA PHE A 8 7.23 -3.49 29.58
C PHE A 8 7.59 -2.48 30.69
N ILE A 9 6.79 -2.38 31.75
CA ILE A 9 7.11 -1.53 32.92
C ILE A 9 8.45 -1.95 33.52
N SER A 10 8.64 -3.23 33.83
CA SER A 10 9.90 -3.73 34.40
C SER A 10 11.10 -3.53 33.46
N PHE A 11 10.89 -3.46 32.15
CA PHE A 11 11.91 -3.08 31.18
C PHE A 11 12.25 -1.58 31.25
N THR A 12 11.25 -0.72 31.41
CA THR A 12 11.46 0.75 31.51
C THR A 12 12.12 1.21 32.81
N GLU A 13 12.10 0.38 33.85
CA GLU A 13 12.73 0.65 35.16
C GLU A 13 14.21 0.25 35.22
N ARG A 14 14.74 -0.39 34.18
CA ARG A 14 16.16 -0.81 34.14
C ARG A 14 17.09 0.38 33.97
N GLU A 15 18.26 0.32 34.60
CA GLU A 15 19.33 1.30 34.38
C GLU A 15 19.67 1.41 32.89
N GLY A 16 19.79 2.64 32.39
CA GLY A 16 20.10 2.94 30.99
C GLY A 16 18.90 2.91 30.04
N PHE A 17 17.67 2.74 30.53
CA PHE A 17 16.48 2.96 29.70
C PHE A 17 16.37 4.45 29.27
N SER A 18 15.99 4.66 28.01
CA SER A 18 15.63 5.96 27.47
C SER A 18 14.38 5.84 26.60
N GLU A 19 13.38 6.67 26.90
CA GLU A 19 12.10 6.78 26.21
C GLU A 19 12.24 7.31 24.77
N HIS A 20 13.29 8.10 24.51
CA HIS A 20 13.59 8.65 23.19
C HIS A 20 14.41 7.70 22.31
N ARG A 21 14.78 6.53 22.85
CA ARG A 21 15.49 5.51 22.09
C ARG A 21 14.68 5.09 20.87
N LYS A 22 15.34 5.13 19.71
CA LYS A 22 14.80 4.60 18.45
C LYS A 22 15.39 3.24 18.15
N LEU A 23 14.56 2.34 17.65
CA LEU A 23 14.92 0.98 17.26
C LEU A 23 14.87 0.85 15.74
N LYS A 24 15.96 0.34 15.16
CA LYS A 24 16.02 -0.06 13.76
C LYS A 24 15.98 -1.58 13.70
N SER A 25 15.13 -2.10 12.83
CA SER A 25 14.99 -3.53 12.60
C SER A 25 14.37 -3.78 11.24
N ASP A 26 14.82 -4.82 10.56
CA ASP A 26 14.31 -5.24 9.25
C ASP A 26 12.91 -5.88 9.36
N PHE A 27 12.42 -6.13 10.58
CA PHE A 27 11.05 -6.59 10.83
C PHE A 27 10.00 -5.48 10.73
N TYR A 28 10.42 -4.22 10.57
CA TYR A 28 9.54 -3.07 10.47
C TYR A 28 9.70 -2.39 9.11
N PRO A 29 8.71 -1.59 8.66
CA PRO A 29 8.87 -0.79 7.46
C PRO A 29 10.15 0.05 7.51
N PRO A 30 10.85 0.27 6.37
CA PRO A 30 12.10 1.00 6.36
C PRO A 30 11.97 2.40 6.98
N SER A 31 12.80 2.68 7.99
CA SER A 31 12.88 4.00 8.64
C SER A 31 14.33 4.45 8.76
N ARG A 32 14.63 5.64 8.21
CA ARG A 32 15.98 6.23 8.26
C ARG A 32 16.50 6.41 9.69
N PHE A 33 15.60 6.70 10.63
CA PHE A 33 15.94 7.01 12.02
C PHE A 33 15.52 5.93 13.02
N GLY A 34 14.82 4.88 12.56
CA GLY A 34 14.19 3.89 13.43
C GLY A 34 12.90 4.40 14.08
N TYR A 35 12.29 3.56 14.91
CA TYR A 35 11.01 3.83 15.57
C TYR A 35 11.16 3.99 17.07
N THR A 36 10.45 4.95 17.64
CA THR A 36 10.26 5.08 19.09
C THR A 36 9.41 3.93 19.63
N PHE A 37 9.46 3.70 20.94
CA PHE A 37 8.58 2.70 21.56
C PHE A 37 7.09 3.02 21.36
N LEU A 38 6.71 4.30 21.32
CA LEU A 38 5.32 4.69 21.09
C LEU A 38 4.86 4.34 19.66
N GLU A 39 5.70 4.62 18.66
CA GLU A 39 5.45 4.24 17.26
C GLU A 39 5.36 2.71 17.10
N LEU A 40 6.21 1.96 17.79
CA LEU A 40 6.11 0.50 17.82
C LEU A 40 4.85 0.01 18.51
N CYS A 41 4.38 0.67 19.57
CA CYS A 41 3.07 0.36 20.16
C CYS A 41 1.96 0.54 19.13
N CYS A 42 2.03 1.58 18.30
CA CYS A 42 1.07 1.82 17.22
C CYS A 42 1.12 0.72 16.16
N TYR A 43 2.31 0.35 15.69
CA TYR A 43 2.51 -0.73 14.73
C TYR A 43 1.97 -2.08 15.22
N HIS A 44 2.16 -2.39 16.51
CA HIS A 44 1.74 -3.66 17.11
C HIS A 44 0.33 -3.63 17.70
N GLY A 45 -0.39 -2.51 17.65
CA GLY A 45 -1.69 -2.37 18.31
C GLY A 45 -1.65 -2.52 19.84
N SER A 46 -0.51 -2.23 20.48
CA SER A 46 -0.26 -2.45 21.91
C SER A 46 -0.82 -1.30 22.76
N VAL A 47 -2.11 -1.38 23.10
CA VAL A 47 -2.88 -0.29 23.76
C VAL A 47 -2.37 0.02 25.17
N ASN A 48 -2.10 -1.00 25.98
CA ASN A 48 -1.69 -0.78 27.37
C ASN A 48 -0.31 -0.14 27.45
N CYS A 49 0.62 -0.61 26.62
CA CYS A 49 1.95 -0.02 26.52
C CYS A 49 1.92 1.39 25.94
N PHE A 50 1.07 1.64 24.93
CA PHE A 50 0.83 2.98 24.39
C PHE A 50 0.34 3.94 25.47
N LYS A 51 -0.69 3.55 26.23
CA LYS A 51 -1.24 4.35 27.34
C LYS A 51 -0.18 4.65 28.38
N PHE A 52 0.60 3.66 28.78
CA PHE A 52 1.67 3.82 29.76
C PHE A 52 2.74 4.81 29.28
N LEU A 53 3.18 4.74 28.02
CA LEU A 53 4.15 5.68 27.48
C LEU A 53 3.62 7.11 27.47
N ARG A 54 2.34 7.28 27.10
CA ARG A 54 1.67 8.58 27.12
C ARG A 54 1.53 9.15 28.52
N THR A 55 1.19 8.34 29.52
CA THR A 55 0.96 8.82 30.89
C THR A 55 2.25 9.01 31.68
N LYS A 56 3.19 8.07 31.59
CA LYS A 56 4.43 8.08 32.39
C LYS A 56 5.49 9.03 31.85
N PHE A 57 5.66 9.06 30.53
CA PHE A 57 6.76 9.78 29.87
C PHE A 57 6.28 10.96 29.02
N ASN A 58 4.97 11.23 28.97
CA ASN A 58 4.39 12.24 28.10
C ASN A 58 4.84 12.10 26.64
N SER A 59 5.02 10.85 26.17
CA SER A 59 5.59 10.58 24.84
C SER A 59 4.73 11.22 23.75
N LYS A 60 5.30 12.08 22.90
CA LYS A 60 4.57 12.82 21.87
C LYS A 60 4.04 11.87 20.78
N ILE A 61 2.77 12.03 20.41
CA ILE A 61 2.20 11.37 19.23
C ILE A 61 2.81 12.01 17.98
N THR A 62 3.52 11.20 17.20
CA THR A 62 4.14 11.59 15.93
C THR A 62 3.22 11.27 14.75
N LYS A 63 3.57 11.77 13.57
CA LYS A 63 2.87 11.42 12.34
C LYS A 63 2.98 9.92 12.05
N GLU A 64 4.16 9.35 12.32
CA GLU A 64 4.45 7.93 12.20
C GLU A 64 3.58 7.08 13.16
N CYS A 65 3.22 7.59 14.34
CA CYS A 65 2.26 6.92 15.23
C CYS A 65 0.92 6.70 14.51
N LEU A 66 0.36 7.76 13.90
CA LEU A 66 -0.91 7.66 13.19
C LEU A 66 -0.78 6.70 12.00
N GLN A 67 0.26 6.85 11.18
CA GLN A 67 0.49 6.00 10.01
C GLN A 67 0.58 4.51 10.42
N LEU A 68 1.43 4.17 11.38
CA LEU A 68 1.64 2.79 11.82
C LEU A 68 0.41 2.21 12.55
N SER A 69 -0.44 3.05 13.15
CA SER A 69 -1.64 2.59 13.85
C SER A 69 -2.63 1.85 12.93
N PHE A 70 -2.64 2.16 11.63
CA PHE A 70 -3.42 1.43 10.62
C PHE A 70 -2.92 -0.01 10.43
N LEU A 71 -1.61 -0.27 10.56
CA LEU A 71 -1.05 -1.64 10.57
C LEU A 71 -1.37 -2.38 11.87
N GLY A 72 -1.38 -1.67 12.99
CA GLY A 72 -1.72 -2.24 14.30
C GLY A 72 -3.19 -2.62 14.45
N LYS A 73 -4.06 -2.18 13.54
CA LYS A 73 -5.49 -2.54 13.48
C LYS A 73 -6.25 -2.29 14.78
N ASN A 74 -5.85 -1.27 15.54
CA ASN A 74 -6.45 -0.94 16.82
C ASN A 74 -7.16 0.43 16.77
N PRO A 75 -8.50 0.46 16.70
CA PRO A 75 -9.26 1.72 16.60
C PRO A 75 -9.01 2.70 17.75
N TYR A 76 -8.73 2.21 18.96
CA TYR A 76 -8.40 3.09 20.08
C TYR A 76 -7.14 3.91 19.78
N ILE A 77 -6.06 3.25 19.33
CA ILE A 77 -4.80 3.94 19.04
C ILE A 77 -4.98 4.90 17.86
N ILE A 78 -5.69 4.48 16.81
CA ILE A 78 -5.99 5.33 15.65
C ILE A 78 -6.70 6.60 16.13
N ASN A 79 -7.79 6.46 16.89
CA ASN A 79 -8.58 7.59 17.38
C ASN A 79 -7.79 8.50 18.33
N GLU A 80 -6.92 7.96 19.17
CA GLU A 80 -6.01 8.79 19.98
C GLU A 80 -5.02 9.55 19.10
N CYS A 81 -4.46 8.93 18.07
CA CYS A 81 -3.52 9.60 17.17
C CYS A 81 -4.19 10.71 16.33
N LEU A 82 -5.44 10.51 15.92
CA LEU A 82 -6.22 11.47 15.14
C LEU A 82 -6.52 12.79 15.86
N LYS A 83 -6.40 12.82 17.20
CA LYS A 83 -6.55 14.07 17.98
C LYS A 83 -5.42 15.06 17.70
N ASP A 84 -4.22 14.55 17.46
CA ASP A 84 -3.00 15.35 17.30
C ASP A 84 -2.50 15.39 15.85
N GLN A 85 -2.91 14.42 15.02
CA GLN A 85 -2.37 14.20 13.67
C GLN A 85 -3.48 14.10 12.62
N LYS A 86 -3.16 14.48 11.38
CA LYS A 86 -4.05 14.32 10.22
C LYS A 86 -3.58 13.15 9.34
N PRO A 87 -4.49 12.30 8.84
CA PRO A 87 -4.16 11.27 7.87
C PRO A 87 -3.53 11.83 6.60
N ASP A 88 -2.68 11.02 5.98
CA ASP A 88 -2.00 11.31 4.72
C ASP A 88 -1.95 10.07 3.82
N TYR A 89 -1.27 10.17 2.68
CA TYR A 89 -1.15 9.06 1.74
C TYR A 89 -0.52 7.80 2.35
N SER A 90 0.40 7.94 3.32
CA SER A 90 0.98 6.80 4.02
C SER A 90 -0.04 6.08 4.90
N CYS A 91 -1.01 6.81 5.48
CA CYS A 91 -2.13 6.18 6.17
C CYS A 91 -2.97 5.33 5.21
N MET A 92 -3.23 5.80 3.98
CA MET A 92 -3.92 5.00 2.96
C MET A 92 -3.12 3.77 2.58
N LYS A 93 -1.82 3.92 2.28
CA LYS A 93 -0.93 2.79 1.99
C LYS A 93 -0.97 1.74 3.11
N TYR A 94 -0.88 2.15 4.37
CA TYR A 94 -0.93 1.22 5.50
C TYR A 94 -2.33 0.63 5.76
N ALA A 95 -3.41 1.37 5.49
CA ALA A 95 -4.77 0.79 5.50
C ALA A 95 -4.90 -0.33 4.45
N ILE A 96 -4.37 -0.12 3.24
CA ILE A 96 -4.34 -1.13 2.17
C ILE A 96 -3.50 -2.34 2.59
N ILE A 97 -2.28 -2.14 3.08
CA ILE A 97 -1.40 -3.22 3.57
C ILE A 97 -2.07 -4.03 4.69
N SER A 98 -2.86 -3.36 5.53
CA SER A 98 -3.56 -4.03 6.63
C SER A 98 -4.69 -4.96 6.14
N HIS A 99 -5.12 -4.90 4.88
CA HIS A 99 -6.32 -5.57 4.37
C HIS A 99 -7.61 -5.25 5.17
N ASN A 100 -7.66 -4.10 5.85
CA ASN A 100 -8.84 -3.63 6.55
C ASN A 100 -9.60 -2.63 5.65
N ILE A 101 -10.69 -3.09 5.05
CA ILE A 101 -11.47 -2.27 4.11
C ILE A 101 -12.19 -1.11 4.80
N ASP A 102 -12.55 -1.25 6.09
CA ASP A 102 -13.22 -0.19 6.84
C ASP A 102 -12.29 1.01 7.00
N PHE A 103 -10.99 0.76 7.18
CA PHE A 103 -9.99 1.82 7.23
C PHE A 103 -9.80 2.53 5.89
N VAL A 104 -9.78 1.77 4.79
CA VAL A 104 -9.72 2.35 3.44
C VAL A 104 -10.95 3.23 3.21
N CYS A 105 -12.14 2.70 3.46
CA CYS A 105 -13.41 3.45 3.32
C CYS A 105 -13.45 4.68 4.22
N PHE A 106 -12.99 4.57 5.47
CA PHE A 106 -12.88 5.70 6.41
C PHE A 106 -11.99 6.82 5.85
N LEU A 107 -10.79 6.49 5.36
CA LEU A 107 -9.86 7.48 4.81
C LEU A 107 -10.40 8.15 3.54
N VAL A 108 -11.06 7.37 2.67
CA VAL A 108 -11.70 7.90 1.47
C VAL A 108 -12.87 8.83 1.81
N ASN A 109 -13.75 8.42 2.73
CA ASN A 109 -14.99 9.13 2.98
C ASN A 109 -14.78 10.38 3.85
N GLU A 110 -14.01 10.25 4.93
CA GLU A 110 -13.82 11.32 5.92
C GLU A 110 -12.70 12.30 5.53
N TYR A 111 -11.63 11.79 4.89
CA TYR A 111 -10.44 12.59 4.58
C TYR A 111 -10.21 12.82 3.09
N LYS A 112 -11.05 12.24 2.21
CA LYS A 112 -10.93 12.37 0.74
C LYS A 112 -9.56 11.95 0.21
N ILE A 113 -8.92 10.99 0.87
CA ILE A 113 -7.64 10.45 0.41
C ILE A 113 -7.92 9.40 -0.67
N GLU A 114 -7.32 9.57 -1.85
CA GLU A 114 -7.44 8.64 -2.97
C GLU A 114 -6.79 7.28 -2.63
N ILE A 115 -7.39 6.20 -3.13
CA ILE A 115 -6.82 4.85 -3.02
C ILE A 115 -5.66 4.74 -4.01
N ASP A 116 -4.51 4.28 -3.53
CA ASP A 116 -3.34 4.03 -4.37
C ASP A 116 -3.39 2.62 -4.97
N LEU A 117 -3.67 2.54 -6.27
CA LEU A 117 -3.71 1.27 -7.01
C LEU A 117 -2.37 0.54 -7.01
N ASN A 118 -1.23 1.24 -6.96
CA ASN A 118 0.08 0.58 -6.84
C ASN A 118 0.14 -0.23 -5.55
N SER A 119 -0.24 0.37 -4.42
CA SER A 119 -0.34 -0.34 -3.13
C SER A 119 -1.40 -1.45 -3.17
N CYS A 120 -2.53 -1.28 -3.84
CA CYS A 120 -3.51 -2.36 -3.97
C CYS A 120 -2.90 -3.58 -4.67
N CYS A 121 -2.12 -3.36 -5.73
CA CYS A 121 -1.48 -4.42 -6.49
C CYS A 121 -0.27 -5.04 -5.75
N GLU A 122 0.63 -4.22 -5.21
CA GLU A 122 1.82 -4.66 -4.47
C GLU A 122 1.46 -5.60 -3.31
N TYR A 123 0.35 -5.32 -2.63
CA TYR A 123 -0.13 -6.09 -1.47
C TYR A 123 -1.34 -6.98 -1.78
N TYR A 124 -1.69 -7.19 -3.06
CA TYR A 124 -2.81 -8.05 -3.49
C TYR A 124 -4.14 -7.76 -2.77
N ASN A 125 -4.41 -6.49 -2.43
CA ASN A 125 -5.64 -6.08 -1.76
C ASN A 125 -6.73 -5.78 -2.80
N LEU A 126 -7.30 -6.85 -3.36
CA LEU A 126 -8.35 -6.78 -4.37
C LEU A 126 -9.62 -6.05 -3.85
N LYS A 127 -9.92 -6.10 -2.55
CA LYS A 127 -11.07 -5.37 -2.00
C LYS A 127 -10.90 -3.86 -2.12
N ALA A 128 -9.73 -3.34 -1.76
CA ALA A 128 -9.43 -1.92 -1.92
C ALA A 128 -9.41 -1.52 -3.41
N PHE A 129 -8.86 -2.38 -4.27
CA PHE A 129 -8.89 -2.19 -5.73
C PHE A 129 -10.33 -2.09 -6.26
N LEU A 130 -11.23 -2.98 -5.85
CA LEU A 130 -12.62 -2.95 -6.29
C LEU A 130 -13.38 -1.74 -5.74
N VAL A 131 -13.05 -1.26 -4.54
CA VAL A 131 -13.58 0.01 -4.02
C VAL A 131 -13.09 1.19 -4.84
N TYR A 132 -11.86 1.17 -5.36
CA TYR A 132 -11.41 2.20 -6.31
C TYR A 132 -12.28 2.18 -7.56
N LEU A 133 -12.40 1.02 -8.20
CA LEU A 133 -13.19 0.84 -9.44
C LEU A 133 -14.64 1.31 -9.27
N ASP A 134 -15.31 0.88 -8.20
CA ASP A 134 -16.70 1.24 -7.91
C ASP A 134 -16.88 2.76 -7.75
N ARG A 135 -15.88 3.45 -7.22
CA ARG A 135 -15.98 4.88 -6.93
C ARG A 135 -15.60 5.76 -8.11
N THR A 136 -14.57 5.39 -8.85
CA THR A 136 -14.06 6.21 -9.97
C THR A 136 -14.71 5.85 -11.29
N GLN A 137 -15.20 4.60 -11.42
CA GLN A 137 -15.64 4.02 -12.68
C GLN A 137 -14.55 4.07 -13.77
N ASP A 138 -13.28 4.23 -13.38
CA ASP A 138 -12.15 4.31 -14.28
C ASP A 138 -11.66 2.89 -14.63
N VAL A 139 -12.42 2.26 -15.53
CA VAL A 139 -12.15 0.91 -16.02
C VAL A 139 -10.81 0.81 -16.75
N ASP A 140 -10.40 1.88 -17.43
CA ASP A 140 -9.15 1.94 -18.20
C ASP A 140 -7.95 1.95 -17.25
N GLU A 141 -7.96 2.80 -16.23
CA GLU A 141 -6.92 2.83 -15.22
C GLU A 141 -6.87 1.49 -14.47
N CYS A 142 -8.00 0.94 -14.06
CA CYS A 142 -8.04 -0.40 -13.45
C CYS A 142 -7.48 -1.49 -14.37
N PHE A 143 -7.78 -1.46 -15.67
CA PHE A 143 -7.29 -2.46 -16.61
C PHE A 143 -5.77 -2.42 -16.77
N THR A 144 -5.16 -1.23 -16.80
CA THR A 144 -3.70 -1.15 -16.82
C THR A 144 -3.08 -1.80 -15.58
N TYR A 145 -3.65 -1.56 -14.40
CA TYR A 145 -3.14 -2.08 -13.14
C TYR A 145 -3.43 -3.58 -12.94
N SER A 146 -4.51 -4.13 -13.51
CA SER A 146 -4.86 -5.55 -13.33
C SER A 146 -3.78 -6.50 -13.85
N SER A 147 -3.00 -6.08 -14.85
CA SER A 147 -1.84 -6.85 -15.34
C SER A 147 -0.80 -7.16 -14.27
N SER A 148 -0.63 -6.29 -13.27
CA SER A 148 0.34 -6.51 -12.18
C SER A 148 -0.12 -7.56 -11.15
N LEU A 149 -1.37 -8.00 -11.21
CA LEU A 149 -1.92 -9.00 -10.28
C LEU A 149 -1.78 -10.45 -10.79
N ASN A 150 -1.39 -10.63 -12.06
CA ASN A 150 -1.39 -11.94 -12.73
C ASN A 150 -2.74 -12.69 -12.63
N LEU A 151 -3.86 -11.95 -12.80
CA LEU A 151 -5.22 -12.47 -12.74
C LEU A 151 -5.96 -12.25 -14.07
N PRO A 152 -5.90 -13.20 -15.03
CA PRO A 152 -6.55 -13.06 -16.34
C PRO A 152 -8.06 -12.79 -16.22
N ILE A 153 -8.73 -13.41 -15.25
CA ILE A 153 -10.16 -13.22 -15.01
C ILE A 153 -10.53 -11.77 -14.65
N LEU A 154 -9.64 -11.02 -14.00
CA LEU A 154 -9.87 -9.61 -13.71
C LEU A 154 -9.72 -8.77 -14.99
N CYS A 155 -8.75 -9.11 -15.85
CA CYS A 155 -8.61 -8.49 -17.16
C CYS A 155 -9.84 -8.76 -18.05
N GLU A 156 -10.33 -10.01 -18.11
CA GLU A 156 -11.55 -10.38 -18.83
C GLU A 156 -12.77 -9.60 -18.34
N TYR A 157 -12.94 -9.53 -17.01
CA TYR A 157 -14.00 -8.73 -16.41
C TYR A 157 -13.91 -7.27 -16.85
N LEU A 158 -12.76 -6.63 -16.74
CA LEU A 158 -12.59 -5.22 -17.11
C LEU A 158 -12.81 -4.97 -18.62
N LEU A 159 -12.36 -5.88 -19.50
CA LEU A 159 -12.65 -5.82 -20.94
C LEU A 159 -14.15 -5.97 -21.22
N SER A 160 -14.86 -6.85 -20.49
CA SER A 160 -16.32 -6.97 -20.61
C SER A 160 -17.06 -5.69 -20.18
N HIS A 161 -16.40 -4.87 -19.37
CA HIS A 161 -16.84 -3.54 -18.95
C HIS A 161 -16.23 -2.41 -19.80
N PHE A 162 -15.88 -2.72 -21.05
CA PHE A 162 -15.41 -1.77 -22.07
C PHE A 162 -14.07 -1.09 -21.79
N ALA A 163 -13.22 -1.68 -20.94
CA ALA A 163 -11.86 -1.19 -20.78
C ALA A 163 -11.11 -1.23 -22.12
N ASN A 164 -10.38 -0.16 -22.43
CA ASN A 164 -9.51 -0.08 -23.58
C ASN A 164 -8.23 -0.89 -23.33
N ILE A 165 -8.02 -1.93 -24.13
CA ILE A 165 -6.84 -2.80 -24.01
C ILE A 165 -5.50 -2.05 -24.14
N ASN A 166 -5.51 -0.89 -24.80
CA ASN A 166 -4.36 -0.04 -25.04
C ASN A 166 -4.37 1.22 -24.14
N ALA A 167 -5.19 1.25 -23.10
CA ALA A 167 -5.21 2.32 -22.11
C ALA A 167 -3.82 2.54 -21.49
N LEU A 168 -3.58 3.76 -21.05
CA LEU A 168 -2.36 4.17 -20.37
C LEU A 168 -2.69 4.64 -18.96
N ASN A 169 -1.92 4.18 -17.98
CA ASN A 169 -2.02 4.71 -16.62
C ASN A 169 -1.37 6.10 -16.50
N ARG A 170 -1.42 6.70 -15.30
CA ARG A 170 -0.81 8.01 -15.00
C ARG A 170 0.71 8.07 -15.29
N SER A 171 1.38 6.92 -15.30
CA SER A 171 2.81 6.80 -15.64
C SER A 171 3.06 6.57 -17.15
N GLY A 172 2.01 6.56 -17.96
CA GLY A 172 2.09 6.27 -19.40
C GLY A 172 2.26 4.79 -19.73
N ASN A 173 2.10 3.88 -18.77
CA ASN A 173 2.25 2.44 -18.99
C ASN A 173 0.94 1.82 -19.47
N SER A 174 1.01 0.98 -20.50
CA SER A 174 -0.09 0.09 -20.87
C SER A 174 -0.09 -1.18 -20.04
N ALA A 175 -1.20 -1.92 -20.09
CA ALA A 175 -1.31 -3.26 -19.49
C ALA A 175 -0.17 -4.20 -19.95
N LEU A 176 0.28 -4.07 -21.20
CA LEU A 176 1.36 -4.89 -21.76
C LEU A 176 2.74 -4.50 -21.22
N HIS A 177 2.99 -3.21 -20.99
CA HIS A 177 4.23 -2.75 -20.34
C HIS A 177 4.36 -3.40 -18.96
N ILE A 178 3.28 -3.35 -18.17
CA ILE A 178 3.25 -3.89 -16.82
C ILE A 178 3.43 -5.41 -16.86
N ALA A 179 2.67 -6.14 -17.69
CA ALA A 179 2.82 -7.59 -17.78
C ALA A 179 4.24 -8.04 -18.16
N SER A 180 4.90 -7.27 -19.04
CA SER A 180 6.28 -7.50 -19.46
C SER A 180 7.29 -7.24 -18.35
N GLU A 181 7.14 -6.14 -17.61
CA GLU A 181 8.00 -5.80 -16.47
C GLU A 181 8.01 -6.91 -15.40
N TYR A 182 6.84 -7.50 -15.13
CA TYR A 182 6.68 -8.58 -14.15
C TYR A 182 6.92 -9.99 -14.73
N ASN A 183 7.25 -10.13 -16.02
CA ASN A 183 7.40 -11.40 -16.73
C ASN A 183 6.17 -12.33 -16.63
N PHE A 184 4.96 -11.77 -16.62
CA PHE A 184 3.71 -12.54 -16.54
C PHE A 184 3.27 -13.04 -17.91
N LEU A 185 3.89 -14.13 -18.38
CA LEU A 185 3.64 -14.72 -19.70
C LEU A 185 2.16 -14.98 -20.01
N SER A 186 1.38 -15.45 -19.02
CA SER A 186 -0.07 -15.69 -19.17
C SER A 186 -0.84 -14.41 -19.50
N ILE A 187 -0.54 -13.31 -18.79
CA ILE A 187 -1.16 -12.02 -19.05
C ILE A 187 -0.65 -11.43 -20.35
N THR A 188 0.65 -11.53 -20.63
CA THR A 188 1.23 -11.05 -21.90
C THR A 188 0.56 -11.72 -23.09
N GLN A 189 0.45 -13.06 -23.09
CA GLN A 189 -0.22 -13.79 -24.16
C GLN A 189 -1.68 -13.39 -24.28
N PHE A 190 -2.40 -13.33 -23.15
CA PHE A 190 -3.78 -12.87 -23.11
C PHE A 190 -3.94 -11.50 -23.78
N LEU A 191 -3.10 -10.53 -23.43
CA LEU A 191 -3.17 -9.17 -24.00
C LEU A 191 -2.90 -9.17 -25.51
N LEU A 192 -1.92 -9.95 -25.99
CA LEU A 192 -1.61 -10.07 -27.41
C LEU A 192 -2.75 -10.71 -28.19
N ASP A 193 -3.34 -11.78 -27.65
CA ASP A 193 -4.48 -12.47 -28.26
C ASP A 193 -5.70 -11.55 -28.40
N HIS A 194 -5.83 -10.56 -27.51
CA HIS A 194 -6.90 -9.57 -27.53
C HIS A 194 -6.52 -8.25 -28.25
N GLY A 195 -5.38 -8.21 -28.95
CA GLY A 195 -5.00 -7.10 -29.83
C GLY A 195 -4.28 -5.92 -29.16
N ALA A 196 -3.60 -6.16 -28.04
CA ALA A 196 -2.76 -5.14 -27.41
C ALA A 196 -1.60 -4.72 -28.34
N PHE A 197 -1.33 -3.42 -28.42
CA PHE A 197 -0.27 -2.86 -29.25
C PHE A 197 1.09 -3.02 -28.57
N VAL A 198 2.01 -3.71 -29.25
CA VAL A 198 3.38 -3.97 -28.78
C VAL A 198 4.27 -2.72 -28.77
N ASN A 199 3.94 -1.71 -29.57
CA ASN A 199 4.80 -0.54 -29.83
C ASN A 199 4.36 0.74 -29.10
N ILE A 200 3.50 0.64 -28.09
CA ILE A 200 3.11 1.80 -27.28
C ILE A 200 4.36 2.33 -26.56
N LYS A 201 4.54 3.66 -26.55
CA LYS A 201 5.62 4.30 -25.80
C LYS A 201 5.09 4.77 -24.44
N ASN A 202 5.73 4.33 -23.37
CA ASN A 202 5.50 4.89 -22.03
C ASN A 202 6.42 6.09 -21.75
N HIS A 203 6.21 6.74 -20.61
CA HIS A 203 7.06 7.85 -20.16
C HIS A 203 8.49 7.41 -19.77
N GLN A 204 8.78 6.10 -19.76
CA GLN A 204 10.07 5.54 -19.40
C GLN A 204 10.99 5.15 -20.58
N LEU A 205 10.56 5.24 -21.85
CA LEU A 205 11.35 5.05 -23.09
C LEU A 205 12.74 4.35 -22.97
N PRO A 206 12.98 3.20 -23.62
CA PRO A 206 12.14 2.04 -23.91
C PRO A 206 12.73 0.74 -23.32
N CYS A 207 11.93 -0.13 -22.70
CA CYS A 207 12.36 -1.51 -22.45
C CYS A 207 11.78 -2.44 -23.52
N LEU A 208 12.70 -2.94 -24.35
CA LEU A 208 12.56 -3.87 -25.46
C LEU A 208 11.77 -5.13 -25.10
N LEU A 209 10.82 -5.52 -25.96
CA LEU A 209 10.62 -6.92 -26.28
C LEU A 209 10.78 -7.12 -27.79
N HIS A 210 11.83 -7.86 -28.12
CA HIS A 210 12.11 -8.53 -29.41
C HIS A 210 12.31 -7.61 -30.62
N GLN A 211 13.58 -7.35 -30.95
CA GLN A 211 13.98 -7.34 -32.36
C GLN A 211 13.65 -8.72 -32.96
N GLU A 212 12.40 -8.94 -33.35
CA GLU A 212 12.16 -9.86 -34.45
C GLU A 212 12.85 -9.25 -35.66
N LYS A 213 13.85 -9.99 -36.15
CA LYS A 213 14.45 -9.78 -37.46
C LYS A 213 13.32 -9.55 -38.46
N ILE A 214 13.16 -8.31 -38.90
CA ILE A 214 12.63 -8.04 -40.22
C ILE A 214 13.69 -8.64 -41.16
N ILE A 215 13.42 -9.87 -41.60
CA ILE A 215 13.97 -10.39 -42.84
C ILE A 215 13.33 -9.50 -43.91
N GLU A 216 14.04 -8.44 -44.30
CA GLU A 216 13.80 -7.81 -45.59
C GLU A 216 14.16 -8.85 -46.67
N LYS A 217 13.20 -9.09 -47.56
CA LYS A 217 13.41 -9.85 -48.80
C LYS A 217 14.25 -9.05 -49.78
#